data_AF-Q9BJH8-F1
#
_entry.id   AF-Q9BJH8-F1
#
_cell.length_a   1.000
_cell.length_b   1.000
_cell.length_c   1.000
_cell.angle_alpha   90.00
_cell.angle_beta   90.00
_cell.angle_gamma   90.00
#
_symmetry.space_group_name_H-M   'P 1'
#
loop_
_entity.id
_entity.type
_entity.pdbx_description
1 polymer ?
#
loop_
_entity_poly.entity_id
_entity_poly.type
_entity_poly.pdbx_seq_one_letter_code
_entity_poly.pdbx_strand_id
1 'polypeptide(L)' 'RLFLCDQHLSHMKSDKINNKHNLLLEVCLAAKFEGQSIKRDFQKYQATCGDVGSTMCTML' A
#
# COMPACT_ATOMS: atom_id res chain seq x y z
N ARG A 1 2.35 -11.98 0.56
CA ARG A 1 2.46 -10.61 0.00
C ARG A 1 3.48 -10.64 -1.13
N LEU A 2 3.05 -10.93 -2.36
CA LEU A 2 3.97 -11.11 -3.49
C LEU A 2 4.23 -9.80 -4.27
N PHE A 3 3.34 -8.82 -4.11
CA PHE A 3 3.41 -7.49 -4.73
C PHE A 3 3.14 -6.44 -3.66
N LEU A 4 4.18 -6.02 -2.94
CA LEU A 4 4.13 -4.83 -2.10
C LEU A 4 4.51 -3.64 -2.99
N CYS A 5 3.72 -2.57 -3.02
CA CYS A 5 4.06 -1.35 -3.77
C CYS A 5 5.13 -0.52 -3.05
N ASP A 6 6.29 -1.13 -2.77
CA ASP A 6 7.42 -0.49 -2.08
C ASP A 6 8.53 -0.03 -3.02
N GLN A 7 8.39 -0.21 -4.34
CA GLN A 7 9.47 0.07 -5.30
C GLN A 7 10.07 1.47 -5.14
N HIS A 8 9.26 2.49 -4.84
CA HIS A 8 9.76 3.84 -4.59
C HIS A 8 10.63 3.93 -3.32
N LEU A 9 10.25 3.22 -2.27
CA LEU A 9 10.98 3.14 -1.01
C LEU A 9 12.27 2.31 -1.16
N SER A 10 12.19 1.17 -1.85
CA SER A 10 13.30 0.24 -2.08
C SER A 10 14.40 0.84 -2.98
N HIS A 11 14.05 1.76 -3.88
CA HIS A 11 15.00 2.48 -4.75
C HIS A 11 15.28 3.92 -4.29
N MET A 12 14.85 4.30 -3.09
CA MET A 12 15.08 5.63 -2.56
C MET A 12 16.57 5.84 -2.28
N LYS A 13 17.14 6.94 -2.79
CA LYS A 13 18.50 7.33 -2.42
C LYS A 13 18.56 7.71 -0.95
N SER A 14 19.54 7.18 -0.20
CA SER A 14 19.71 7.50 1.23
C SER A 14 19.81 9.01 1.48
N ASP A 15 20.36 9.74 0.51
CA ASP A 15 20.57 11.19 0.53
C ASP A 15 19.24 11.99 0.48
N LYS A 16 18.14 11.39 0.02
CA LYS A 16 16.78 11.98 0.10
C LYS A 16 16.19 11.90 1.51
N ILE A 17 16.65 10.94 2.32
CA ILE A 17 16.25 10.78 3.72
C ILE A 17 17.18 11.65 4.58
N ASN A 18 17.18 12.96 4.34
CA ASN A 18 18.00 13.88 5.16
C ASN A 18 17.34 14.20 6.52
N ASN A 19 16.06 13.86 6.69
CA ASN A 19 15.26 14.15 7.87
C ASN A 19 14.16 13.08 8.06
N LYS A 20 13.83 12.78 9.32
CA LYS A 20 12.73 11.88 9.72
C LYS A 20 11.39 12.27 9.09
N HIS A 21 11.16 13.54 8.84
CA HIS A 21 9.95 14.02 8.16
C HIS A 21 9.84 13.58 6.70
N ASN A 22 10.96 13.53 5.97
CA ASN A 22 10.98 13.07 4.58
C ASN A 22 10.68 11.58 4.51
N LEU A 23 11.29 10.80 5.41
CA LEU A 23 11.01 9.37 5.50
C LEU A 23 9.54 9.10 5.81
N LEU A 24 8.95 9.84 6.77
CA LEU A 24 7.55 9.69 7.12
C LEU A 24 6.63 10.03 5.94
N LEU A 25 6.92 11.10 5.20
CA LEU A 25 6.17 11.48 4.01
C LEU A 25 6.16 10.36 2.97
N GLU A 26 7.33 9.79 2.69
CA GLU A 26 7.49 8.73 1.69
C GLU A 26 6.81 7.43 2.11
N VAL A 27 6.89 7.05 3.39
CA VAL A 27 6.16 5.90 3.95
C VAL A 27 4.65 6.12 3.88
N CYS A 28 4.15 7.31 4.25
CA CYS A 28 2.74 7.63 4.15
C CYS A 28 2.24 7.61 2.70
N LEU A 29 3.07 8.08 1.76
CA LEU A 29 2.75 8.06 0.34
C LEU A 29 2.68 6.63 -0.20
N ALA A 30 3.66 5.78 0.14
CA ALA A 30 3.65 4.37 -0.20
C ALA A 30 2.42 3.64 0.38
N ALA A 31 2.09 3.88 1.66
CA ALA A 31 0.91 3.30 2.30
C ALA A 31 -0.40 3.74 1.62
N LYS A 32 -0.50 5.00 1.18
CA LYS A 32 -1.65 5.49 0.42
C LYS A 32 -1.79 4.77 -0.93
N PHE A 33 -0.70 4.61 -1.68
CA PHE A 33 -0.73 3.92 -2.96
C PHE A 33 -1.08 2.43 -2.81
N GLU A 34 -0.48 1.75 -1.82
CA GLU A 34 -0.81 0.36 -1.50
C GLU A 34 -2.30 0.22 -1.13
N GLY A 35 -2.81 1.10 -0.26
CA GLY A 35 -4.23 1.12 0.09
C GLY A 35 -5.15 1.38 -1.11
N GLN A 36 -4.74 2.22 -2.07
CA GLN A 36 -5.49 2.42 -3.32
C GLN A 36 -5.45 1.20 -4.24
N SER A 37 -4.30 0.52 -4.35
CA SER A 37 -4.18 -0.71 -5.14
C SER A 37 -5.08 -1.80 -4.56
N ILE A 38 -5.03 -2.00 -3.25
CA ILE A 38 -5.89 -2.95 -2.53
C ILE A 38 -7.36 -2.58 -2.71
N LYS A 39 -7.74 -1.29 -2.60
CA LYS A 39 -9.12 -0.86 -2.84
C LYS A 39 -9.61 -1.13 -4.26
N ARG A 40 -8.77 -0.92 -5.27
CA ARG A 40 -9.10 -1.20 -6.67
C ARG A 40 -9.31 -2.70 -6.89
N ASP A 41 -8.39 -3.52 -6.42
CA ASP A 41 -8.51 -4.96 -6.56
C ASP A 41 -9.66 -5.52 -5.72
N PHE A 42 -9.97 -4.88 -4.60
CA PHE A 42 -11.13 -5.21 -3.78
C PHE A 42 -12.47 -5.00 -4.46
N GLN A 43 -12.62 -4.02 -5.36
CA GLN A 43 -13.86 -3.94 -6.15
C GLN A 43 -14.08 -5.21 -6.98
N LYS A 44 -13.00 -5.85 -7.45
CA LYS A 44 -13.08 -7.15 -8.14
C LYS A 44 -13.43 -8.28 -7.16
N TYR A 45 -12.85 -8.28 -5.96
CA TYR A 45 -13.15 -9.28 -4.93
C TYR A 45 -14.55 -9.13 -4.33
N GLN A 46 -15.07 -7.92 -4.15
CA GLN A 46 -16.42 -7.65 -3.66
C GLN A 46 -17.49 -8.10 -4.67
N ALA A 47 -17.21 -7.97 -5.98
CA ALA A 47 -18.07 -8.53 -7.03
C ALA A 47 -18.09 -10.07 -7.03
N THR A 48 -17.06 -10.72 -6.50
CA THR A 48 -16.93 -12.19 -6.47
C THR A 48 -17.36 -12.80 -5.13
N CYS A 49 -17.23 -12.05 -4.03
CA CYS A 49 -17.49 -12.49 -2.66
C CYS A 49 -18.61 -11.66 -2.04
N GLY A 50 -19.86 -11.96 -2.37
CA GLY A 50 -21.04 -11.22 -1.91
C GLY A 50 -21.40 -11.34 -0.42
N ASP A 51 -20.56 -11.92 0.45
CA ASP A 51 -21.02 -12.26 1.82
C ASP A 51 -19.94 -12.31 2.94
N VAL A 52 -18.68 -11.89 2.71
CA VAL A 52 -17.64 -12.02 3.74
C VAL A 52 -17.19 -10.65 4.23
N GLY A 53 -17.79 -10.18 5.33
CA GLY A 53 -17.61 -8.86 5.94
C GLY A 53 -16.22 -8.53 6.51
N SER A 54 -15.13 -9.09 6.00
CA SER A 54 -13.77 -8.77 6.47
C SER A 54 -12.61 -9.10 5.51
N THR A 55 -12.85 -9.31 4.21
CA THR A 55 -11.76 -9.62 3.25
C THR A 55 -10.69 -8.53 3.17
N MET A 56 -11.01 -7.29 3.54
CA MET A 56 -10.09 -6.15 3.61
C MET A 56 -9.00 -6.31 4.68
N CYS A 57 -9.33 -6.87 5.84
CA CYS A 57 -8.39 -7.00 6.96
C CYS A 57 -7.36 -8.12 6.77
N THR A 58 -7.62 -9.08 5.87
CA THR A 58 -6.70 -10.20 5.58
C THR A 58 -5.68 -9.88 4.50
N MET A 59 -5.89 -8.81 3.72
CA MET A 59 -4.97 -8.39 2.65
C MET A 59 -3.91 -7.38 3.09
N LEU A 60 -4.18 -6.62 4.16
CA LEU A 60 -3.34 -5.51 4.66
C LEU A 60 -2.20 -5.94 5.59
#